data_AF-A0AA88L441-F1
#
_entry.id   AF-A0AA88L441-F1
#
_cell.length_a   1.000
_cell.length_b   1.000
_cell.length_c   1.000
_cell.angle_alpha   90.00
_cell.angle_beta   90.00
_cell.angle_gamma   90.00
#
_symmetry.space_group_name_H-M   'P 1'
#
loop_
_entity.id
_entity.type
_entity.pdbx_description
1 polymer ?
#
loop_
_entity_poly.entity_id
_entity_poly.type
_entity_poly.pdbx_seq_one_letter_code
_entity_poly.pdbx_strand_id
1 'polypeptide(L)'
;MPYDKYGEMSDDERDIDIESEEDDQHGYSSSGQGYSYSSSQPLDKRAHHNALERKRRDHIKDSFSCLRDSVPSLQGEKQASRAQILKKAADYIQFMRRKNSAHQQDIDDLKRQNEVLEQQIRALERAKASGKHVSLPGDDYDGRPGLFKKMKT
;
A
#
# COMPACT_ATOMS: atom_id res chain seq x y z
N MET A 1 -27.04 9.44 -39.11
CA MET A 1 -27.23 9.52 -37.65
C MET A 1 -27.33 8.11 -37.12
N PRO A 2 -26.28 7.53 -36.50
CA PRO A 2 -26.36 6.21 -35.92
C PRO A 2 -27.02 6.30 -34.55
N TYR A 3 -28.10 5.55 -34.35
CA TYR A 3 -28.66 5.31 -33.03
C TYR A 3 -27.99 4.07 -32.43
N ASP A 4 -27.54 4.23 -31.20
CA ASP A 4 -26.73 3.28 -30.45
C ASP A 4 -27.42 1.93 -30.25
N LYS A 5 -26.62 0.91 -30.57
CA LYS A 5 -26.82 -0.50 -30.30
C LYS A 5 -26.79 -0.71 -28.78
N TYR A 6 -27.96 -0.83 -28.17
CA TYR A 6 -28.08 -1.37 -26.81
C TYR A 6 -27.45 -2.76 -26.79
N GLY A 7 -26.28 -2.86 -26.16
CA GLY A 7 -25.67 -4.14 -25.82
C GLY A 7 -26.51 -4.82 -24.77
N GLU A 8 -26.92 -6.04 -25.08
CA GLU A 8 -27.54 -7.03 -24.20
C GLU A 8 -26.82 -7.07 -22.85
N MET A 9 -27.54 -6.76 -21.77
CA MET A 9 -27.12 -7.15 -20.43
C MET A 9 -27.65 -8.57 -20.20
N SER A 10 -26.74 -9.50 -19.90
CA SER A 10 -27.03 -10.92 -19.66
C SER A 10 -28.01 -11.12 -18.51
N ASP A 11 -28.94 -12.06 -18.64
CA ASP A 11 -30.03 -12.35 -17.72
C ASP A 11 -29.59 -13.20 -16.49
N ASP A 12 -28.30 -13.16 -16.14
CA ASP A 12 -27.67 -14.08 -15.17
C ASP A 12 -27.21 -13.41 -13.83
N GLU A 13 -27.50 -12.13 -13.57
CA GLU A 13 -27.05 -11.46 -12.32
C GLU A 13 -28.18 -10.82 -11.48
N ARG A 14 -29.38 -11.38 -11.53
CA ARG A 14 -30.44 -11.03 -10.58
C ARG A 14 -30.92 -12.29 -9.90
N ASP A 15 -30.28 -12.62 -8.78
CA ASP A 15 -30.91 -13.17 -7.57
C ASP A 15 -29.83 -13.29 -6.49
N ILE A 16 -29.68 -12.22 -5.70
CA ILE A 16 -29.06 -12.32 -4.37
C ILE A 16 -30.21 -12.62 -3.42
N ASP A 17 -30.42 -13.89 -3.10
CA ASP A 17 -31.24 -14.32 -1.97
C ASP A 17 -30.59 -13.79 -0.68
N ILE A 18 -30.97 -12.58 -0.29
CA ILE A 18 -30.90 -12.18 1.11
C ILE A 18 -32.07 -12.93 1.78
N GLU A 19 -31.78 -14.11 2.30
CA GLU A 19 -32.57 -14.63 3.40
C GLU A 19 -32.34 -13.69 4.59
N SER A 20 -33.23 -12.71 4.72
CA SER A 20 -33.44 -12.02 5.98
C SER A 20 -33.93 -13.08 6.97
N GLU A 21 -33.04 -13.64 7.78
CA GLU A 21 -33.40 -14.36 9.01
C GLU A 21 -34.07 -13.35 9.97
N GLU A 22 -35.33 -13.03 9.70
CA GLU A 22 -36.25 -12.44 10.64
C GLU A 22 -36.86 -13.59 11.43
N ASP A 23 -36.23 -13.91 12.57
CA ASP A 23 -36.85 -14.73 13.62
C ASP A 23 -37.99 -13.93 14.28
N ASP A 24 -39.05 -13.64 13.51
CA ASP A 24 -40.34 -13.17 14.02
C ASP A 24 -41.10 -14.40 14.53
N GLN A 25 -40.79 -14.80 15.76
CA GLN A 25 -41.50 -15.85 16.47
C GLN A 25 -42.90 -15.35 16.85
N HIS A 26 -43.80 -15.31 15.88
CA HIS A 26 -45.23 -15.13 16.08
C HIS A 26 -45.80 -16.39 16.75
N GLY A 27 -45.82 -16.36 18.09
CA GLY A 27 -46.60 -17.28 18.88
C GLY A 27 -48.08 -17.17 18.51
N TYR A 28 -48.59 -18.21 17.84
CA TYR A 28 -50.02 -18.43 17.73
C TYR A 28 -50.54 -18.71 19.14
N SER A 29 -51.28 -17.78 19.72
CA SER A 29 -52.11 -18.06 20.88
C SER A 29 -53.43 -17.36 20.71
N SER A 30 -54.40 -18.21 20.40
CA SER A 30 -55.82 -17.96 20.41
C SER A 30 -56.26 -17.23 21.68
N SER A 31 -57.17 -16.29 21.49
CA SER A 31 -58.23 -15.87 22.42
C SER A 31 -57.81 -15.38 23.83
N GLY A 32 -57.88 -14.06 24.03
CA GLY A 32 -58.08 -13.50 25.37
C GLY A 32 -57.59 -12.07 25.51
N GLN A 33 -58.53 -11.12 25.61
CA GLN A 33 -58.46 -9.82 26.27
C GLN A 33 -57.07 -9.25 26.67
N GLY A 34 -56.76 -8.06 26.15
CA GLY A 34 -55.92 -7.10 26.87
C GLY A 34 -54.90 -6.39 25.99
N TYR A 35 -55.36 -5.39 25.24
CA TYR A 35 -54.49 -4.40 24.62
C TYR A 35 -53.71 -3.65 25.71
N SER A 36 -52.48 -4.09 26.00
CA SER A 36 -51.44 -3.18 26.49
C SER A 36 -50.51 -2.93 25.33
N TYR A 37 -50.89 -1.94 24.52
CA TYR A 37 -50.03 -1.40 23.48
C TYR A 37 -48.78 -0.86 24.19
N SER A 38 -47.70 -1.62 24.15
CA SER A 38 -46.38 -1.17 24.58
C SER A 38 -45.97 -0.01 23.68
N SER A 39 -46.33 1.19 24.11
CA SER A 39 -46.21 2.46 23.38
C SER A 39 -44.78 3.01 23.35
N SER A 40 -43.76 2.14 23.34
CA SER A 40 -42.33 2.51 23.29
C SER A 40 -41.56 1.93 22.08
N GLN A 41 -42.24 1.23 21.17
CA GLN A 41 -41.62 0.44 20.09
C GLN A 41 -40.81 1.25 19.02
N PRO A 42 -41.19 2.46 18.56
CA PRO A 42 -40.42 3.18 17.55
C PRO A 42 -39.21 3.95 18.11
N LEU A 43 -39.32 4.40 19.36
CA LEU A 43 -38.29 5.22 20.00
C LEU A 43 -37.09 4.37 20.43
N ASP A 44 -37.34 3.15 20.92
CA ASP A 44 -36.27 2.21 21.28
C ASP A 44 -35.49 1.73 20.05
N LYS A 45 -36.18 1.45 18.92
CA LYS A 45 -35.50 1.11 17.65
C LYS A 45 -34.63 2.27 17.14
N ARG A 46 -35.13 3.51 17.22
CA ARG A 46 -34.37 4.72 16.85
C ARG A 46 -33.18 4.97 17.80
N ALA A 47 -33.35 4.76 19.10
CA ALA A 47 -32.29 4.90 20.09
C ALA A 47 -31.18 3.86 19.88
N HIS A 48 -31.56 2.59 19.65
CA HIS A 48 -30.63 1.51 19.35
C HIS A 48 -29.83 1.77 18.08
N HIS A 49 -30.50 2.16 16.98
CA HIS A 49 -29.82 2.54 15.74
C HIS A 49 -28.84 3.71 15.94
N ASN A 50 -29.24 4.74 16.69
CA ASN A 50 -28.36 5.87 17.01
C ASN A 50 -27.14 5.47 17.86
N ALA A 51 -27.30 4.51 18.76
CA ALA A 51 -26.21 3.96 19.57
C ALA A 51 -25.20 3.22 18.70
N LEU A 52 -25.68 2.35 17.80
CA LEU A 52 -24.83 1.61 16.86
C LEU A 52 -24.05 2.55 15.94
N GLU A 53 -24.71 3.56 15.37
CA GLU A 53 -24.04 4.51 14.48
C GLU A 53 -23.01 5.38 15.23
N ARG A 54 -23.25 5.70 16.51
CA ARG A 54 -22.24 6.38 17.34
C ARG A 54 -21.00 5.49 17.51
N LYS A 55 -21.19 4.23 17.88
CA LYS A 55 -20.10 3.25 18.00
C LYS A 55 -19.30 3.14 16.69
N ARG A 56 -19.98 3.07 15.54
CA ARG A 56 -19.33 3.05 14.23
C ARG A 56 -18.50 4.32 13.97
N ARG A 57 -19.03 5.50 14.29
CA ARG A 57 -18.31 6.78 14.15
C ARG A 57 -17.07 6.87 15.05
N ASP A 58 -17.15 6.34 16.26
CA ASP A 58 -16.02 6.29 17.17
C ASP A 58 -14.90 5.40 16.61
N HIS A 59 -15.24 4.20 16.11
CA HIS A 59 -14.26 3.32 15.45
C HIS A 59 -13.57 3.97 14.24
N ILE A 60 -14.32 4.73 13.45
CA ILE A 60 -13.75 5.48 12.32
C ILE A 60 -12.83 6.60 12.80
N LYS A 61 -13.21 7.31 13.86
CA LYS A 61 -12.38 8.36 14.46
C LYS A 61 -11.05 7.79 14.97
N ASP A 62 -11.08 6.62 15.59
CA ASP A 62 -9.88 5.93 16.04
C ASP A 62 -9.01 5.52 14.85
N SER A 63 -9.61 4.96 13.80
CA SER A 63 -8.91 4.61 12.56
C SER A 63 -8.20 5.81 11.91
N PHE A 64 -8.85 6.98 11.88
CA PHE A 64 -8.24 8.23 11.41
C PHE A 64 -7.09 8.70 12.30
N SER A 65 -7.19 8.48 13.62
CA SER A 65 -6.14 8.83 14.57
C SER A 65 -4.90 7.95 14.34
N CYS A 66 -5.09 6.63 14.22
CA CYS A 66 -4.01 5.69 13.88
C CYS A 66 -3.36 6.01 12.53
N LEU A 67 -4.16 6.37 11.52
CA LEU A 67 -3.65 6.75 10.20
C LEU A 67 -2.79 8.01 10.27
N ARG A 68 -3.27 9.05 10.98
CA ARG A 68 -2.52 10.29 11.18
C ARG A 68 -1.16 10.02 11.83
N ASP A 69 -1.14 9.21 12.89
CA ASP A 69 0.07 8.94 13.66
C ASP A 69 1.10 8.11 12.87
N SER A 70 0.64 7.36 11.86
CA SER A 70 1.48 6.55 10.96
C SER A 70 2.10 7.36 9.80
N VAL A 71 1.64 8.60 9.57
CA VAL A 71 2.13 9.47 8.48
C VAL A 71 3.06 10.53 9.08
N PRO A 72 4.39 10.49 8.82
CA PRO A 72 5.36 11.36 9.48
C PRO A 72 5.07 12.86 9.37
N SER A 73 4.55 13.32 8.22
CA SER A 73 4.23 14.73 8.01
C SER A 73 3.02 15.25 8.81
N LEU A 74 2.29 14.35 9.47
CA LEU A 74 1.14 14.67 10.31
C LEU A 74 1.43 14.46 11.80
N GLN A 75 2.58 13.87 12.14
CA GLN A 75 2.98 13.68 13.53
C GLN A 75 3.20 15.04 14.19
N GLY A 76 2.55 15.27 15.35
CA GLY A 76 2.58 16.54 16.06
C GLY A 76 1.49 17.55 15.64
N GLU A 77 0.79 17.31 14.52
CA GLU A 77 -0.35 18.14 14.11
C GLU A 77 -1.59 17.76 14.93
N LYS A 78 -1.86 18.54 16.00
CA LYS A 78 -2.97 18.28 16.92
C LYS A 78 -4.35 18.29 16.23
N GLN A 79 -4.50 18.99 15.10
CA GLN A 79 -5.79 19.19 14.43
C GLN A 79 -5.74 19.00 12.90
N ALA A 80 -5.19 17.89 12.41
CA ALA A 80 -5.31 17.54 10.99
C ALA A 80 -6.76 17.16 10.63
N SER A 81 -7.34 17.81 9.61
CA SER A 81 -8.68 17.43 9.11
C SER A 81 -8.67 16.06 8.43
N ARG A 82 -9.83 15.39 8.36
CA ARG A 82 -9.97 14.08 7.67
C ARG A 82 -9.47 14.13 6.22
N ALA A 83 -9.80 15.19 5.48
CA ALA A 83 -9.36 15.37 4.11
C ALA A 83 -7.83 15.51 4.01
N GLN A 84 -7.21 16.26 4.92
CA GLN A 84 -5.76 16.39 4.98
C GLN A 84 -5.09 15.05 5.33
N ILE A 85 -5.65 14.28 6.27
CA ILE A 85 -5.14 12.96 6.64
C ILE A 85 -5.11 12.04 5.40
N LEU A 86 -6.22 11.95 4.67
CA LEU A 86 -6.30 11.13 3.46
C LEU A 86 -5.31 11.59 2.39
N LYS A 87 -5.22 12.91 2.14
CA LYS A 87 -4.31 13.48 1.14
C LYS A 87 -2.85 13.16 1.48
N LYS A 88 -2.41 13.46 2.71
CA LYS A 88 -1.03 13.23 3.15
C LYS A 88 -0.69 11.74 3.23
N ALA A 89 -1.64 10.88 3.58
CA ALA A 89 -1.45 9.44 3.53
C ALA A 89 -1.21 8.94 2.09
N ALA A 90 -2.02 9.40 1.13
CA ALA A 90 -1.84 9.07 -0.28
C ALA A 90 -0.47 9.55 -0.80
N ASP A 91 -0.11 10.80 -0.50
CA ASP A 91 1.20 11.38 -0.85
C ASP A 91 2.35 10.55 -0.25
N TYR A 92 2.22 10.14 1.02
CA TYR A 92 3.23 9.35 1.71
C TYR A 92 3.39 7.95 1.13
N ILE A 93 2.30 7.28 0.74
CA ILE A 93 2.36 5.99 0.04
C ILE A 93 3.12 6.13 -1.28
N GLN A 94 2.83 7.17 -2.08
CA GLN A 94 3.54 7.40 -3.34
C GLN A 94 5.02 7.74 -3.13
N PHE A 95 5.34 8.50 -2.09
CA PHE A 95 6.70 8.78 -1.68
C PHE A 95 7.45 7.49 -1.30
N MET A 96 6.87 6.66 -0.44
CA MET A 96 7.49 5.41 0.01
C MET A 96 7.69 4.41 -1.12
N ARG A 97 6.77 4.34 -2.09
CA ARG A 97 6.95 3.53 -3.31
C ARG A 97 8.18 3.94 -4.10
N ARG A 98 8.35 5.25 -4.36
CA ARG A 98 9.53 5.78 -5.07
C ARG A 98 10.82 5.55 -4.29
N LYS A 99 10.79 5.81 -2.98
CA LYS A 99 11.93 5.61 -2.09
C LYS A 99 12.38 4.15 -2.04
N ASN A 100 11.43 3.21 -1.90
CA ASN A 100 11.74 1.78 -1.92
C ASN A 100 12.31 1.33 -3.27
N SER A 101 11.79 1.85 -4.38
CA SER A 101 12.34 1.56 -5.72
C SER A 101 13.78 2.06 -5.88
N ALA A 102 14.09 3.25 -5.39
CA ALA A 102 15.46 3.78 -5.43
C ALA A 102 16.41 2.92 -4.57
N HIS A 103 15.99 2.56 -3.35
CA HIS A 103 16.78 1.67 -2.50
C HIS A 103 16.97 0.28 -3.11
N GLN A 104 15.99 -0.24 -3.84
CA GLN A 104 16.15 -1.51 -4.54
C GLN A 104 17.20 -1.41 -5.66
N GLN A 105 17.23 -0.29 -6.40
CA GLN A 105 18.28 -0.02 -7.39
C GLN A 105 19.66 0.08 -6.74
N ASP A 106 19.77 0.81 -5.62
CA ASP A 106 21.03 0.91 -4.87
C ASP A 106 21.53 -0.48 -4.42
N ILE A 107 20.62 -1.33 -3.94
CA ILE A 107 20.94 -2.71 -3.54
C ILE A 107 21.47 -3.52 -4.72
N ASP A 108 20.81 -3.43 -5.88
CA ASP A 108 21.17 -4.21 -7.07
C ASP A 108 22.52 -3.74 -7.65
N ASP A 109 22.78 -2.43 -7.63
CA ASP A 109 24.06 -1.87 -8.06
C ASP A 109 25.20 -2.26 -7.12
N LEU A 110 24.98 -2.23 -5.80
CA LEU A 110 25.97 -2.68 -4.81
C LEU A 110 26.26 -4.17 -4.94
N LYS A 111 25.24 -5.00 -5.21
CA LYS A 111 25.45 -6.43 -5.49
C LYS A 111 26.33 -6.64 -6.71
N ARG A 112 26.06 -5.93 -7.82
CA ARG A 112 26.89 -6.01 -9.03
C ARG A 112 28.33 -5.60 -8.75
N GLN A 113 28.54 -4.52 -7.99
CA GLN A 113 29.89 -4.08 -7.61
C GLN A 113 30.61 -5.13 -6.76
N ASN A 114 29.93 -5.71 -5.78
CA ASN A 114 30.49 -6.79 -4.96
C ASN A 114 30.87 -8.00 -5.80
N GLU A 115 30.02 -8.43 -6.74
CA GLU A 115 30.32 -9.55 -7.65
C GLU A 115 31.60 -9.30 -8.46
N VAL A 116 31.78 -8.07 -8.98
CA VAL A 116 32.99 -7.69 -9.72
C VAL A 116 34.21 -7.73 -8.80
N LEU A 117 34.12 -7.17 -7.60
CA LEU A 117 35.22 -7.16 -6.63
C LEU A 117 35.59 -8.59 -6.20
N GLU A 118 34.62 -9.45 -5.95
CA GLU A 118 34.85 -10.86 -5.63
C GLU A 118 35.55 -11.61 -6.76
N GLN A 119 35.19 -11.33 -8.02
CA GLN A 119 35.88 -11.88 -9.18
C GLN A 119 37.33 -11.39 -9.28
N GLN A 120 37.57 -10.11 -9.03
CA GLN A 120 38.92 -9.53 -9.03
C GLN A 120 39.78 -10.14 -7.91
N ILE A 121 39.26 -10.27 -6.69
CA ILE A 121 39.94 -10.92 -5.57
C ILE A 121 40.31 -12.36 -5.95
N ARG A 122 39.37 -13.14 -6.45
CA ARG A 122 39.61 -14.53 -6.87
C ARG A 122 40.68 -14.63 -7.97
N ALA A 123 40.68 -13.69 -8.91
CA ALA A 123 41.69 -13.63 -9.97
C ALA A 123 43.08 -13.32 -9.42
N LEU A 124 43.19 -12.35 -8.50
CA LEU A 124 44.44 -11.98 -7.83
C LEU A 124 44.97 -13.10 -6.93
N GLU A 125 44.10 -13.81 -6.21
CA GLU A 125 44.49 -14.97 -5.40
C GLU A 125 45.09 -16.09 -6.27
N ARG A 126 44.50 -16.35 -7.44
CA ARG A 126 45.05 -17.28 -8.44
C ARG A 126 46.38 -16.78 -9.04
N ALA A 127 46.49 -15.49 -9.32
CA ALA A 127 47.71 -14.85 -9.82
C ALA A 127 48.87 -15.06 -8.84
N LYS A 128 48.61 -14.75 -7.56
CA LYS A 128 49.58 -14.86 -6.47
C LYS A 128 50.01 -16.31 -6.24
N ALA A 129 49.08 -17.27 -6.35
CA ALA A 129 49.39 -18.69 -6.24
C ALA A 129 50.19 -19.23 -7.45
N SER A 130 50.06 -18.61 -8.62
CA SER A 130 50.69 -19.07 -9.88
C SER A 130 51.93 -18.27 -10.31
N GLY A 131 52.26 -17.16 -9.64
CA GLY A 131 53.39 -16.30 -9.96
C GLY A 131 53.28 -15.55 -11.30
N LYS A 132 52.08 -15.46 -11.89
CA LYS A 132 51.84 -14.82 -13.21
C LYS A 132 50.99 -13.55 -13.07
N HIS A 133 51.27 -12.54 -13.91
CA HIS A 133 50.52 -11.28 -14.02
C HIS A 133 49.08 -11.54 -14.52
N VAL A 134 48.08 -10.94 -13.86
CA VAL A 134 46.66 -11.07 -14.21
C VAL A 134 46.15 -9.77 -14.80
N SER A 135 45.54 -9.85 -15.98
CA SER A 135 44.76 -8.77 -16.59
C SER A 135 43.35 -8.77 -15.99
N LEU A 136 42.93 -7.63 -15.44
CA LEU A 136 41.65 -7.43 -14.80
C LEU A 136 40.60 -6.97 -15.83
N PRO A 137 39.30 -7.22 -15.59
CA PRO A 137 38.24 -6.70 -16.44
C PRO A 137 38.19 -5.17 -16.30
N GLY A 138 38.57 -4.44 -17.36
CA GLY A 138 38.68 -2.97 -17.38
C GLY A 138 40.04 -2.43 -17.83
N ASP A 139 41.03 -3.29 -18.09
CA ASP A 139 42.39 -2.91 -18.50
C ASP A 139 42.53 -2.53 -19.99
N ASP A 140 41.50 -1.93 -20.61
CA ASP A 140 41.58 -1.33 -21.95
C ASP A 140 42.33 0.03 -21.92
N TYR A 141 43.49 0.08 -21.28
CA TYR A 141 44.46 1.15 -21.50
C TYR A 141 45.25 0.81 -22.77
N ASP A 142 44.69 1.21 -23.92
CA ASP A 142 45.36 1.19 -25.22
C ASP A 142 46.73 1.86 -25.08
N GLY A 143 47.79 1.05 -25.16
CA GLY A 143 49.18 1.37 -24.81
C GLY A 143 49.85 2.37 -25.74
N ARG A 144 49.21 3.51 -26.02
CA ARG A 144 49.82 4.64 -26.71
C ARG A 144 50.76 5.37 -25.75
N PRO A 145 52.08 5.39 -26.02
CA PRO A 145 53.00 6.17 -25.22
C PRO A 145 52.62 7.65 -25.29
N GLY A 146 52.40 8.25 -24.11
CA GLY A 146 52.11 9.67 -23.97
C GLY A 146 53.18 10.50 -24.67
N LEU A 147 52.72 11.35 -25.61
CA LEU A 147 53.54 12.34 -26.28
C LEU A 147 54.15 13.29 -25.24
N PHE A 148 55.42 13.05 -24.89
CA PHE A 148 56.26 14.04 -24.22
C PHE A 148 56.39 15.26 -25.14
N LYS A 149 55.62 16.32 -24.86
CA LYS A 149 55.88 17.65 -25.42
C LYS A 149 57.17 18.19 -24.78
N LYS A 150 58.26 18.21 -25.56
CA LYS A 150 59.46 18.99 -25.27
C LYS A 150 59.08 20.47 -25.20
N MET A 151 59.18 21.08 -24.03
CA MET A 151 59.33 22.53 -23.91
C MET A 151 60.80 22.85 -24.20
N LYS A 152 61.05 23.51 -25.33
CA LYS A 152 62.33 24.15 -25.63
C LYS A 152 62.35 25.53 -24.96
N THR A 153 63.57 25.88 -24.55
CA THR A 153 64.05 27.09 -23.88
C THR A 153 63.61 28.37 -24.57
#